data_AF-A0A5D0RJ43-F1
#
_entry.id   AF-A0A5D0RJ43-F1
#
_cell.length_a   1.000
_cell.length_b   1.000
_cell.length_c   1.000
_cell.angle_alpha   90.00
_cell.angle_beta   90.00
_cell.angle_gamma   90.00
#
_symmetry.space_group_name_H-M   'P 1'
#
loop_
_entity.id
_entity.type
_entity.pdbx_description
1 polymer ?
#
loop_
_entity_poly.entity_id
_entity_poly.type
_entity_poly.pdbx_seq_one_letter_code
_entity_poly.pdbx_strand_id
1 'polypeptide(L)'
;MSSHVKYARRIVKFQEAFMTETVEAVIERLKKAFHVKTEADLARALMIGQSTISTWKARGRVPERIVRIAAGETTPTLGRAPVSWWGDENIALGLALVRFGRLVCKEISKEDFRASLAIASRPGDFWSLFLQAQKDLRAEAEKTADGKVSSALPIILHDDAADPERSMVRDRETIEAGRSRIEFSDGTKVEL
;
A
#
# COMPACT_ATOMS: atom_id res chain seq x y z
N MET A 1 -2.10 4.49 -30.28
CA MET A 1 -3.32 4.77 -29.47
C MET A 1 -2.94 4.79 -28.01
N SER A 2 -3.05 5.95 -27.36
CA SER A 2 -2.33 6.32 -26.14
C SER A 2 -2.86 5.64 -24.87
N SER A 3 -1.95 5.09 -24.06
CA SER A 3 -2.20 4.43 -22.76
C SER A 3 -2.94 5.35 -21.76
N HIS A 4 -2.79 6.67 -21.91
CA HIS A 4 -3.51 7.68 -21.12
C HIS A 4 -5.04 7.65 -21.31
N VAL A 5 -5.53 7.26 -22.50
CA VAL A 5 -6.97 7.16 -22.79
C VAL A 5 -7.60 5.92 -22.13
N LYS A 6 -6.82 4.84 -21.95
CA LYS A 6 -7.25 3.65 -21.21
C LYS A 6 -7.31 3.90 -19.70
N TYR A 7 -6.37 4.66 -19.15
CA TYR A 7 -6.37 5.03 -17.73
C TYR A 7 -7.55 5.96 -17.38
N ALA A 8 -7.79 7.01 -18.17
CA ALA A 8 -8.91 7.91 -17.96
C ALA A 8 -10.27 7.20 -18.07
N ARG A 9 -10.46 6.31 -19.06
CA ARG A 9 -11.68 5.48 -19.16
C ARG A 9 -11.87 4.52 -17.99
N ARG A 10 -10.78 4.02 -17.41
CA ARG A 10 -10.85 3.13 -16.23
C ARG A 10 -11.24 3.91 -14.99
N ILE A 11 -10.70 5.11 -14.79
CA ILE A 11 -11.05 6.02 -13.67
C ILE A 11 -12.51 6.49 -13.77
N VAL A 12 -12.98 6.87 -14.97
CA VAL A 12 -14.37 7.34 -15.17
C VAL A 12 -15.37 6.18 -14.97
N LYS A 13 -15.09 4.98 -15.48
CA LYS A 13 -15.92 3.79 -15.20
C LYS A 13 -15.90 3.37 -13.72
N PHE A 14 -14.77 3.60 -13.03
CA PHE A 14 -14.68 3.35 -11.58
C PHE A 14 -15.50 4.38 -10.79
N GLN A 15 -15.41 5.67 -11.13
CA GLN A 15 -16.22 6.72 -10.52
C GLN A 15 -17.72 6.51 -10.74
N GLU A 16 -18.16 6.05 -11.92
CA GLU A 16 -19.57 5.73 -12.19
C GLU A 16 -20.06 4.52 -11.38
N ALA A 17 -19.24 3.47 -11.22
CA ALA A 17 -19.62 2.30 -10.41
C ALA A 17 -19.65 2.59 -8.89
N PHE A 18 -18.77 3.48 -8.41
CA PHE A 18 -18.69 3.88 -7.01
C PHE A 18 -19.76 4.89 -6.58
N MET A 19 -20.33 5.66 -7.51
CA MET A 19 -21.41 6.62 -7.22
C MET A 19 -22.77 5.94 -6.96
N THR A 20 -22.91 4.63 -7.23
CA THR A 20 -24.16 3.87 -7.06
C THR A 20 -24.13 2.82 -5.96
N GLU A 21 -23.00 2.64 -5.26
CA GLU A 21 -22.86 1.63 -4.21
C GLU A 21 -23.50 2.12 -2.90
N THR A 22 -24.35 1.30 -2.28
CA THR A 22 -25.02 1.67 -1.03
C THR A 22 -24.02 1.76 0.13
N VAL A 23 -24.31 2.59 1.13
CA VAL A 23 -23.46 2.75 2.32
C VAL A 23 -23.22 1.40 2.99
N GLU A 24 -24.24 0.55 3.04
CA GLU A 24 -24.19 -0.79 3.60
C GLU A 24 -23.18 -1.68 2.86
N ALA A 25 -23.17 -1.64 1.53
CA ALA A 25 -22.22 -2.42 0.73
C ALA A 25 -20.77 -1.96 0.96
N VAL A 26 -20.53 -0.65 1.07
CA VAL A 26 -19.21 -0.10 1.42
C VAL A 26 -18.79 -0.53 2.83
N ILE A 27 -19.70 -0.49 3.81
CA ILE A 27 -19.44 -0.93 5.18
C ILE A 27 -19.10 -2.43 5.23
N GLU A 28 -19.82 -3.28 4.50
CA GLU A 28 -19.53 -4.72 4.46
C GLU A 28 -18.17 -5.02 3.81
N ARG A 29 -17.81 -4.28 2.75
CA ARG A 29 -16.46 -4.36 2.17
C ARG A 29 -15.39 -3.93 3.14
N LEU A 30 -15.62 -2.87 3.91
CA LEU A 30 -14.70 -2.45 4.96
C LEU A 30 -14.58 -3.52 6.06
N LYS A 31 -15.69 -4.09 6.52
CA LYS A 31 -15.67 -5.20 7.49
C LYS A 31 -14.82 -6.37 6.99
N LYS A 32 -14.99 -6.75 5.72
CA LYS A 32 -14.19 -7.78 5.07
C LYS A 32 -12.71 -7.40 4.98
N ALA A 33 -12.40 -6.17 4.57
CA ALA A 33 -11.03 -5.66 4.43
C ALA A 33 -10.30 -5.58 5.78
N PHE A 34 -11.01 -5.27 6.86
CA PHE A 34 -10.46 -5.19 8.21
C PHE A 34 -10.62 -6.49 9.01
N HIS A 35 -11.16 -7.56 8.42
CA HIS A 35 -11.44 -8.84 9.08
C HIS A 35 -12.28 -8.73 10.36
N VAL A 36 -13.21 -7.77 10.40
CA VAL A 36 -14.08 -7.50 11.55
C VAL A 36 -15.53 -7.89 11.22
N LYS A 37 -16.28 -8.30 12.25
CA LYS A 37 -17.69 -8.73 12.07
C LYS A 37 -18.68 -7.65 12.48
N THR A 38 -18.31 -6.78 13.43
CA THR A 38 -19.22 -5.76 13.97
C THR A 38 -18.82 -4.36 13.52
N GLU A 39 -19.79 -3.44 13.50
CA GLU A 39 -19.52 -2.02 13.22
C GLU A 39 -18.75 -1.35 14.36
N ALA A 40 -18.89 -1.84 15.58
CA ALA A 40 -18.10 -1.39 16.72
C ALA A 40 -16.62 -1.78 16.56
N ASP A 41 -16.35 -2.98 16.07
CA ASP A 41 -14.99 -3.40 15.70
C ASP A 41 -14.46 -2.59 14.52
N LEU A 42 -15.29 -2.31 13.51
CA LEU A 42 -14.91 -1.47 12.37
C LEU A 42 -14.61 -0.03 12.79
N ALA A 43 -15.41 0.55 13.69
CA ALA A 43 -15.18 1.89 14.22
C ALA A 43 -13.82 1.96 14.94
N ARG A 44 -13.52 0.95 15.76
CA ARG A 44 -12.20 0.78 16.39
C ARG A 44 -11.08 0.58 15.36
N ALA A 45 -11.34 -0.21 14.32
CA ALA A 45 -10.41 -0.46 13.22
C ALA A 45 -10.04 0.83 12.46
N LEU A 46 -11.03 1.70 12.26
CA LEU A 46 -10.90 2.99 11.58
C LEU A 46 -10.51 4.14 12.52
N MET A 47 -10.42 3.90 13.83
CA MET A 47 -10.18 4.92 14.86
C MET A 47 -11.18 6.09 14.83
N ILE A 48 -12.44 5.77 14.55
CA ILE A 48 -13.55 6.73 14.55
C ILE A 48 -14.57 6.34 15.63
N GLY A 49 -15.40 7.30 16.05
CA GLY A 49 -16.55 6.97 16.89
C GLY A 49 -17.58 6.15 16.12
N GLN A 50 -18.23 5.18 16.77
CA GLN A 50 -19.33 4.41 16.16
C GLN A 50 -20.45 5.32 15.64
N SER A 51 -20.68 6.46 16.30
CA SER A 51 -21.59 7.53 15.85
C SER A 51 -21.25 8.08 14.47
N THR A 52 -19.98 8.03 14.06
CA THR A 52 -19.53 8.45 12.72
C THR A 52 -20.02 7.48 11.65
N ILE A 53 -19.99 6.17 11.92
CA ILE A 53 -20.56 5.15 11.01
C ILE A 53 -22.07 5.31 10.92
N SER A 54 -22.75 5.50 12.06
CA SER A 54 -24.19 5.80 12.07
C SER A 54 -24.52 7.06 11.26
N THR A 55 -23.67 8.08 11.33
CA THR A 55 -23.82 9.31 10.54
C THR A 55 -23.68 9.06 9.04
N TRP A 56 -22.78 8.17 8.60
CA TRP A 56 -22.66 7.81 7.18
C TRP A 56 -23.92 7.14 6.66
N LYS A 57 -24.47 6.19 7.43
CA LYS A 57 -25.74 5.52 7.11
C LYS A 57 -26.88 6.51 7.01
N ALA A 58 -27.03 7.38 8.00
CA ALA A 58 -28.08 8.40 8.02
C ALA A 58 -27.99 9.39 6.84
N ARG A 59 -26.76 9.71 6.39
CA ARG A 59 -26.53 10.61 5.26
C ARG A 59 -26.56 9.91 3.90
N GLY A 60 -26.65 8.57 3.87
CA GLY A 60 -26.57 7.81 2.63
C GLY A 60 -25.24 7.96 1.87
N ARG A 61 -24.17 8.41 2.55
CA ARG A 61 -22.85 8.59 1.93
C ARG A 61 -21.70 8.29 2.88
N VAL A 62 -20.69 7.60 2.36
CA VAL A 62 -19.40 7.37 3.03
C VAL A 62 -18.37 8.35 2.45
N PRO A 63 -17.47 8.95 3.25
CA PRO A 63 -16.41 9.81 2.73
C PRO A 63 -15.56 9.08 1.68
N GLU A 64 -15.25 9.75 0.57
CA GLU A 64 -14.52 9.18 -0.58
C GLU A 64 -13.18 8.54 -0.19
N ARG A 65 -12.49 9.10 0.81
CA ARG A 65 -11.27 8.50 1.37
C ARG A 65 -11.51 7.11 1.96
N ILE A 66 -12.60 6.91 2.68
CA ILE A 66 -12.95 5.62 3.31
C ILE A 66 -13.41 4.62 2.24
N VAL A 67 -14.11 5.11 1.22
CA VAL A 67 -14.49 4.32 0.04
C VAL A 67 -13.25 3.77 -0.68
N ARG A 68 -12.20 4.59 -0.84
CA ARG A 68 -10.91 4.14 -1.41
C ARG A 68 -10.18 3.12 -0.55
N ILE A 69 -10.27 3.21 0.78
CA ILE A 69 -9.77 2.16 1.69
C ILE A 69 -10.54 0.86 1.46
N ALA A 70 -11.88 0.91 1.33
CA ALA A 70 -12.69 -0.25 1.01
C ALA A 70 -12.35 -0.87 -0.36
N ALA A 71 -11.80 -0.07 -1.28
CA ALA A 71 -11.34 -0.49 -2.60
C ALA A 71 -9.92 -1.06 -2.61
N GLY A 72 -9.21 -1.00 -1.48
CA GLY A 72 -7.80 -1.38 -1.39
C GLY A 72 -6.85 -0.43 -2.13
N GLU A 73 -7.33 0.75 -2.53
CA GLU A 73 -6.52 1.77 -3.23
C GLU A 73 -5.62 2.56 -2.26
N THR A 74 -6.08 2.71 -1.02
CA THR A 74 -5.32 3.35 0.05
C THR A 74 -5.24 2.41 1.23
N THR A 75 -4.03 2.08 1.66
CA THR A 75 -3.79 1.42 2.94
C THR A 75 -4.34 2.32 4.07
N PRO A 76 -4.82 1.78 5.19
CA PRO A 76 -5.36 2.58 6.31
C PRO A 76 -4.31 3.44 7.04
N THR A 77 -3.16 3.70 6.43
CA THR A 77 -1.85 4.01 7.04
C THR A 77 -1.63 5.47 7.41
N LEU A 78 -2.68 6.26 7.61
CA LEU A 78 -2.53 7.57 8.26
C LEU A 78 -2.85 7.41 9.75
N GLY A 79 -1.81 7.12 10.53
CA GLY A 79 -1.84 7.25 12.00
C GLY A 79 -1.72 5.96 12.82
N ARG A 80 -1.62 4.77 12.22
CA ARG A 80 -1.30 3.54 12.96
C ARG A 80 0.20 3.29 12.96
N ALA A 81 0.81 3.40 14.14
CA ALA A 81 2.17 2.92 14.36
C ALA A 81 2.24 1.40 14.03
N PRO A 82 3.40 0.89 13.55
CA PRO A 82 3.61 -0.52 13.19
C PRO A 82 3.19 -1.53 14.28
N VAL A 83 3.06 -1.09 15.53
CA VAL A 83 2.67 -1.87 16.71
C VAL A 83 1.26 -2.49 16.62
N SER A 84 0.40 -2.01 15.71
CA SER A 84 -0.99 -2.48 15.55
C SER A 84 -1.24 -3.28 14.26
N TRP A 85 -0.18 -3.58 13.50
CA TRP A 85 -0.26 -4.40 12.30
C TRP A 85 -0.30 -5.87 12.70
N TRP A 86 -1.24 -6.64 12.14
CA TRP A 86 -1.46 -8.04 12.51
C TRP A 86 -0.92 -8.96 11.43
N GLY A 87 -0.17 -10.01 11.81
CA GLY A 87 0.23 -11.11 10.92
C GLY A 87 0.90 -10.69 9.61
N ASP A 88 0.11 -10.60 8.55
CA ASP A 88 0.54 -10.44 7.16
C ASP A 88 1.22 -9.09 6.91
N GLU A 89 0.76 -8.00 7.52
CA GLU A 89 1.41 -6.70 7.39
C GLU A 89 2.78 -6.66 8.06
N ASN A 90 2.99 -7.40 9.17
CA ASN A 90 4.31 -7.51 9.79
C ASN A 90 5.29 -8.31 8.93
N ILE A 91 4.77 -9.33 8.24
CA ILE A 91 5.57 -10.11 7.27
C ILE A 91 5.96 -9.23 6.08
N ALA A 92 5.03 -8.46 5.53
CA ALA A 92 5.30 -7.49 4.47
C ALA A 92 6.29 -6.41 4.91
N LEU A 93 6.19 -5.95 6.15
CA LEU A 93 7.12 -4.99 6.75
C LEU A 93 8.53 -5.57 6.81
N GLY A 94 8.67 -6.81 7.30
CA GLY A 94 9.94 -7.52 7.34
C GLY A 94 10.57 -7.64 5.95
N LEU A 95 9.78 -8.06 4.95
CA LEU A 95 10.25 -8.16 3.56
C LEU A 95 10.68 -6.80 3.00
N ALA A 96 9.89 -5.75 3.24
CA ALA A 96 10.20 -4.40 2.79
C ALA A 96 11.48 -3.85 3.43
N LEU A 97 11.71 -4.12 4.73
CA LEU A 97 12.93 -3.74 5.43
C LEU A 97 14.16 -4.46 4.86
N VAL A 98 14.05 -5.75 4.54
CA VAL A 98 15.14 -6.51 3.91
C VAL A 98 15.49 -5.91 2.54
N ARG A 99 14.48 -5.62 1.71
CA ARG A 99 14.66 -5.02 0.38
C ARG A 99 15.25 -3.61 0.46
N PHE A 100 14.68 -2.77 1.31
CA PHE A 100 15.17 -1.41 1.54
C PHE A 100 16.61 -1.42 2.05
N GLY A 101 16.88 -2.22 3.09
CA GLY A 101 18.22 -2.39 3.65
C GLY A 101 19.24 -2.82 2.60
N ARG A 102 18.90 -3.79 1.74
CA ARG A 102 19.78 -4.23 0.64
C ARG A 102 20.11 -3.10 -0.33
N LEU A 103 19.13 -2.25 -0.66
CA LEU A 103 19.33 -1.12 -1.55
C LEU A 103 20.22 -0.03 -0.94
N VAL A 104 20.01 0.30 0.33
CA VAL A 104 20.63 1.48 0.96
C VAL A 104 21.89 1.18 1.78
N CYS A 105 22.17 -0.11 2.07
CA CYS A 105 23.29 -0.51 2.93
C CYS A 105 24.62 0.03 2.39
N LYS A 106 24.84 -0.04 1.07
CA LYS A 106 26.08 0.44 0.44
C LYS A 106 26.27 1.96 0.58
N GLU A 107 25.19 2.74 0.58
CA GLU A 107 25.24 4.18 0.77
C GLU A 107 25.42 4.57 2.25
N ILE A 108 24.75 3.88 3.17
CA ILE A 108 24.83 4.15 4.61
C ILE A 108 26.19 3.72 5.19
N SER A 109 26.79 2.64 4.70
CA SER A 109 28.09 2.14 5.20
C SER A 109 29.29 3.06 4.90
N LYS A 110 29.12 4.14 4.12
CA LYS A 110 30.23 5.03 3.73
C LYS A 110 30.64 6.06 4.80
N GLU A 111 30.10 5.96 6.01
CA GLU A 111 30.27 6.96 7.09
C GLU A 111 29.88 8.40 6.69
N ASP A 112 29.15 8.55 5.58
CA ASP A 112 28.67 9.84 5.11
C ASP A 112 27.29 10.13 5.72
N PHE A 113 27.29 11.00 6.73
CA PHE A 113 26.08 11.45 7.39
C PHE A 113 25.11 12.16 6.43
N ARG A 114 25.61 12.89 5.43
CA ARG A 114 24.74 13.59 4.47
C ARG A 114 24.04 12.62 3.55
N ALA A 115 24.75 11.61 3.04
CA ALA A 115 24.14 10.54 2.25
C ALA A 115 23.08 9.79 3.06
N SER A 116 23.38 9.49 4.32
CA SER A 116 22.44 8.85 5.25
C SER A 116 21.18 9.71 5.50
N LEU A 117 21.35 11.02 5.70
CA LEU A 117 20.24 11.95 5.90
C LEU A 117 19.38 12.08 4.64
N ALA A 118 19.98 12.08 3.45
CA ALA A 118 19.25 12.12 2.19
C ALA A 118 18.38 10.87 1.98
N ILE A 119 18.82 9.70 2.47
CA ILE A 119 18.01 8.46 2.47
C ILE A 119 16.89 8.57 3.50
N ALA A 120 17.20 9.00 4.73
CA ALA A 120 16.21 9.15 5.80
C ALA A 120 15.10 10.16 5.45
N SER A 121 15.42 11.15 4.62
CA SER A 121 14.46 12.16 4.15
C SER A 121 13.50 11.65 3.08
N ARG A 122 13.62 10.39 2.63
CA ARG A 122 12.78 9.79 1.58
C ARG A 122 11.93 8.62 2.11
N PRO A 123 11.03 8.84 3.08
CA PRO A 123 10.17 7.78 3.60
C PRO A 123 9.23 7.19 2.52
N GLY A 124 8.94 7.92 1.44
CA GLY A 124 8.15 7.44 0.31
C GLY A 124 8.79 6.26 -0.43
N ASP A 125 10.12 6.21 -0.50
CA ASP A 125 10.85 5.10 -1.13
C ASP A 125 10.56 3.79 -0.37
N PHE A 126 10.65 3.82 0.96
CA PHE A 126 10.31 2.69 1.82
C PHE A 126 8.85 2.27 1.67
N TRP A 127 7.91 3.22 1.67
CA TRP A 127 6.49 2.90 1.55
C TRP A 127 6.14 2.26 0.21
N SER A 128 6.80 2.66 -0.88
CA SER A 128 6.64 2.05 -2.19
C SER A 128 7.02 0.57 -2.17
N LEU A 129 8.15 0.24 -1.53
CA LEU A 129 8.58 -1.15 -1.35
C LEU A 129 7.63 -1.95 -0.44
N PHE A 130 7.11 -1.33 0.62
CA PHE A 130 6.15 -1.98 1.52
C PHE A 130 4.86 -2.38 0.80
N LEU A 131 4.29 -1.48 -0.01
CA LEU A 131 3.10 -1.79 -0.81
C LEU A 131 3.38 -2.87 -1.85
N GLN A 132 4.58 -2.88 -2.43
CA GLN A 132 4.98 -3.93 -3.36
C GLN A 132 5.15 -5.27 -2.65
N ALA A 133 5.78 -5.30 -1.47
CA ALA A 133 5.92 -6.49 -0.65
C ALA A 133 4.54 -7.11 -0.31
N GLN A 134 3.54 -6.29 0.04
CA GLN A 134 2.17 -6.78 0.27
C GLN A 134 1.57 -7.45 -0.98
N LYS A 135 1.79 -6.88 -2.16
CA LYS A 135 1.31 -7.46 -3.43
C LYS A 135 2.01 -8.77 -3.75
N ASP A 136 3.33 -8.81 -3.63
CA ASP A 136 4.13 -9.99 -3.93
C ASP A 136 3.75 -11.15 -2.99
N LEU A 137 3.64 -10.88 -1.70
CA LEU A 137 3.23 -11.87 -0.70
C LEU A 137 1.84 -12.43 -0.97
N ARG A 138 0.88 -11.57 -1.35
CA ARG A 138 -0.47 -12.02 -1.71
C ARG A 138 -0.45 -12.88 -2.98
N ALA A 139 0.24 -12.41 -4.02
CA ALA A 139 0.34 -13.12 -5.29
C ALA A 139 1.05 -14.48 -5.15
N GLU A 140 2.03 -14.58 -4.27
CA GLU A 140 2.73 -15.83 -3.99
C GLU A 140 1.90 -16.75 -3.08
N ALA A 141 1.22 -16.20 -2.07
CA ALA A 141 0.30 -16.97 -1.23
C ALA A 141 -0.84 -17.59 -2.05
N GLU A 142 -1.34 -16.90 -3.08
CA GLU A 142 -2.34 -17.46 -4.01
C GLU A 142 -1.84 -18.70 -4.77
N LYS A 143 -0.53 -18.92 -4.86
CA LYS A 143 0.09 -20.11 -5.47
C LYS A 143 0.36 -21.22 -4.46
N THR A 144 0.41 -20.92 -3.16
CA THR A 144 0.67 -21.94 -2.13
C THR A 144 -0.59 -22.74 -1.84
N ALA A 145 -0.42 -24.02 -1.48
CA ALA A 145 -1.54 -24.91 -1.19
C ALA A 145 -2.41 -24.45 0.00
N ASP A 146 -1.82 -23.69 0.93
CA ASP A 146 -2.49 -23.20 2.14
C ASP A 146 -3.01 -21.76 2.02
N GLY A 147 -2.67 -21.02 0.96
CA GLY A 147 -3.10 -19.64 0.76
C GLY A 147 -2.52 -18.64 1.76
N LYS A 148 -1.48 -19.00 2.53
CA LYS A 148 -0.99 -18.18 3.66
C LYS A 148 0.21 -17.33 3.29
N VAL A 149 0.17 -16.05 3.65
CA VAL A 149 1.28 -15.09 3.50
C VAL A 149 2.55 -15.53 4.25
N SER A 150 2.41 -16.21 5.39
CA SER A 150 3.56 -16.77 6.13
C SER A 150 4.36 -17.78 5.32
N SER A 151 3.70 -18.53 4.43
CA SER A 151 4.31 -19.57 3.60
C SER A 151 4.93 -18.98 2.33
N ALA A 152 4.43 -17.83 1.87
CA ALA A 152 4.96 -17.08 0.74
C ALA A 152 6.32 -16.41 1.01
N LEU A 153 6.53 -15.89 2.24
CA LEU A 153 7.76 -15.18 2.59
C LEU A 153 9.06 -15.94 2.28
N PRO A 154 9.26 -17.20 2.74
CA PRO A 154 10.50 -17.92 2.48
C PRO A 154 10.74 -18.19 0.99
N ILE A 155 9.68 -18.35 0.18
CA ILE A 155 9.78 -18.53 -1.27
C ILE A 155 10.33 -17.26 -1.92
N ILE A 156 9.71 -16.11 -1.61
CA ILE A 156 10.16 -14.81 -2.14
C ILE A 156 11.61 -14.52 -1.73
N LEU A 157 11.95 -14.77 -0.46
CA LEU A 157 13.32 -14.55 0.02
C LEU A 157 14.34 -15.47 -0.65
N HIS A 158 13.97 -16.73 -0.92
CA HIS A 158 14.79 -17.66 -1.67
C HIS A 158 15.02 -17.16 -3.11
N ASP A 159 13.97 -16.72 -3.80
CA ASP A 159 14.05 -16.21 -5.17
C ASP A 159 14.87 -14.91 -5.25
N ASP A 160 14.63 -13.98 -4.31
CA ASP A 160 15.40 -12.74 -4.20
C ASP A 160 16.88 -13.00 -3.85
N ALA A 161 17.21 -14.15 -3.23
CA ALA A 161 18.59 -14.56 -2.94
C ALA A 161 19.24 -15.30 -4.12
N ALA A 162 18.46 -16.02 -4.93
CA ALA A 162 18.94 -16.70 -6.12
C ALA A 162 19.36 -15.70 -7.24
N ASP A 163 18.69 -14.55 -7.32
CA ASP A 163 19.02 -13.47 -8.27
C ASP A 163 18.98 -12.08 -7.59
N PRO A 164 20.05 -11.72 -6.84
CA PRO A 164 20.07 -10.48 -6.07
C PRO A 164 20.08 -9.23 -6.95
N GLU A 165 20.70 -9.27 -8.14
CA GLU A 165 20.76 -8.12 -9.04
C GLU A 165 19.37 -7.84 -9.64
N ARG A 166 18.67 -8.87 -10.12
CA ARG A 166 17.31 -8.70 -10.64
C ARG A 166 16.34 -8.19 -9.58
N SER A 167 16.43 -8.69 -8.35
CA SER A 167 15.57 -8.20 -7.25
C SER A 167 15.87 -6.73 -6.92
N MET A 168 17.15 -6.32 -6.91
CA MET A 168 17.53 -4.92 -6.70
C MET A 168 17.06 -4.00 -7.82
N VAL A 169 17.12 -4.42 -9.08
CA VAL A 169 16.60 -3.64 -10.22
C VAL A 169 15.10 -3.43 -10.07
N ARG A 170 14.32 -4.49 -9.84
CA ARG A 170 12.88 -4.42 -9.59
C ARG A 170 12.54 -3.44 -8.46
N ASP A 171 13.28 -3.51 -7.36
CA ASP A 171 13.00 -2.69 -6.18
C ASP A 171 13.32 -1.21 -6.44
N ARG A 172 14.38 -0.89 -7.21
CA ARG A 172 14.64 0.49 -7.67
C ARG A 172 13.53 1.00 -8.59
N GLU A 173 13.12 0.22 -9.58
CA GLU A 173 12.04 0.58 -10.48
C GLU A 173 10.73 0.84 -9.72
N THR A 174 10.46 0.04 -8.69
CA THR A 174 9.30 0.22 -7.79
C THR A 174 9.36 1.56 -7.06
N ILE A 175 10.53 1.92 -6.53
CA ILE A 175 10.74 3.22 -5.87
C ILE A 175 10.52 4.36 -6.88
N GLU A 176 11.16 4.29 -8.04
CA GLU A 176 11.07 5.33 -9.07
C GLU A 176 9.64 5.52 -9.59
N ALA A 177 8.87 4.43 -9.72
CA ALA A 177 7.46 4.48 -10.09
C ALA A 177 6.56 5.03 -8.96
N GLY A 178 6.96 4.85 -7.70
CA GLY A 178 6.24 5.32 -6.52
C GLY A 178 6.47 6.79 -6.18
N ARG A 179 7.55 7.40 -6.69
CA ARG A 179 7.83 8.82 -6.50
C ARG A 179 6.80 9.68 -7.21
N SER A 180 6.15 10.55 -6.45
CA SER A 180 5.21 11.53 -7.00
C SER A 180 6.00 12.54 -7.83
N ARG A 181 5.70 12.63 -9.13
CA ARG A 181 6.24 13.66 -10.01
C ARG A 181 5.21 14.78 -10.13
N ILE A 182 5.60 15.99 -9.73
CA ILE A 182 4.87 17.18 -10.16
C ILE A 182 5.47 17.59 -11.50
N GLU A 183 4.68 17.51 -12.55
CA GLU A 183 4.97 18.15 -13.83
C GLU A 183 4.30 19.53 -13.82
N PHE A 184 5.12 20.57 -13.83
CA PHE A 184 4.65 21.95 -13.95
C PHE A 184 4.30 22.26 -15.41
N SER A 185 3.43 23.25 -15.62
CA SER A 185 2.91 23.62 -16.95
C SER A 185 3.97 24.12 -17.94
N ASP A 186 5.17 24.46 -17.44
CA ASP A 186 6.35 24.84 -18.21
C ASP A 186 7.20 23.62 -18.65
N GLY A 187 6.78 22.40 -18.29
CA GLY A 187 7.51 21.16 -18.55
C GLY A 187 8.55 20.81 -17.48
N THR A 188 8.70 21.63 -16.44
CA THR A 188 9.61 21.35 -15.33
C THR A 188 9.09 20.15 -14.53
N LYS A 189 9.94 19.12 -14.35
CA LYS A 189 9.63 17.96 -13.53
C LYS A 189 10.35 18.09 -12.21
N VAL A 190 9.60 18.13 -11.12
CA VAL A 190 10.17 18.09 -9.77
C VAL A 190 9.78 16.75 -9.14
N GLU A 191 10.81 15.98 -8.76
CA GLU A 191 10.63 14.85 -7.85
C GLU A 191 10.37 15.43 -6.45
N LEU A 192 9.23 15.07 -5.87
CA LEU A 192 8.90 15.39 -4.49
C LEU A 192 9.61 14.46 -3.51
#